data_AF-A0A2M8U2U3-F1
#
_entry.id   AF-A0A2M8U2U3-F1
#
_cell.length_a   1.000
_cell.length_b   1.000
_cell.length_c   1.000
_cell.angle_alpha   90.00
_cell.angle_beta   90.00
_cell.angle_gamma   90.00
#
_symmetry.space_group_name_H-M   'P 1'
#
loop_
_entity.id
_entity.type
_entity.pdbx_description
1 polymer ?
#
loop_
_entity_poly.entity_id
_entity_poly.type
_entity_poly.pdbx_seq_one_letter_code
_entity_poly.pdbx_strand_id
1 'polypeptide(L)'
;MGWKIDDWRREALHESSGVLFHIRGAAGIGIPDDFELVPPADHGPWSPARLNALKTELRAELPAARAENQRRRELATLVQSHAGGSTSRAASLIAQSSGNPVTTRTVQSWLISPARPSSRNCPAWAVTALAQHQPQPPTLPSAQMPEWAQSQTRYVLDKAGVELADASIADDRKLEQKWRALMPPAAAEAMIALERKQTEFIMYHHKLLAADRAALREATSFEDYQRLASLKRDDITTADFMLREIRQAIEQGVEEFQATDKAQ
;
A
#
# COMPACT_ATOMS: atom_id res chain seq x y z
N MET A 1 -3.62 12.06 -17.28
CA MET A 1 -4.50 12.08 -16.09
C MET A 1 -3.77 12.92 -15.08
N GLY A 2 -4.43 13.91 -14.49
CA GLY A 2 -3.84 14.77 -13.47
C GLY A 2 -4.21 14.34 -12.04
N TRP A 3 -5.08 13.34 -11.90
CA TRP A 3 -5.61 12.91 -10.62
C TRP A 3 -5.51 11.40 -10.42
N LYS A 4 -5.24 10.99 -9.17
CA LYS A 4 -5.55 9.64 -8.68
C LYS A 4 -6.69 9.71 -7.68
N ILE A 5 -7.79 9.03 -7.97
CA ILE A 5 -9.06 9.20 -7.25
C ILE A 5 -9.47 7.89 -6.58
N ASP A 6 -9.56 7.90 -5.25
CA ASP A 6 -10.21 6.86 -4.46
C ASP A 6 -11.65 7.28 -4.17
N ASP A 7 -12.56 6.82 -5.03
CA ASP A 7 -13.99 7.13 -4.94
C ASP A 7 -14.62 6.61 -3.64
N TRP A 8 -14.09 5.53 -3.07
CA TRP A 8 -14.62 4.94 -1.85
C TRP A 8 -14.18 5.70 -0.59
N ARG A 9 -12.89 6.03 -0.51
CA ARG A 9 -12.34 6.82 0.61
C ARG A 9 -12.66 8.30 0.49
N ARG A 10 -13.23 8.74 -0.65
CA ARG A 10 -13.49 10.15 -0.97
C ARG A 10 -12.21 10.97 -0.89
N GLU A 11 -11.16 10.43 -1.50
CA GLU A 11 -9.82 11.00 -1.51
C GLU A 11 -9.37 11.17 -2.96
N ALA A 12 -8.72 12.29 -3.27
CA ALA A 12 -8.17 12.54 -4.60
C ALA A 12 -6.78 13.19 -4.50
N LEU A 13 -5.76 12.50 -4.99
CA LEU A 13 -4.41 13.02 -5.11
C LEU A 13 -4.30 13.77 -6.44
N HIS A 14 -4.03 15.08 -6.37
CA HIS A 14 -3.69 15.86 -7.55
C HIS A 14 -2.19 15.70 -7.85
N GLU A 15 -1.86 15.02 -8.94
CA GLU A 15 -0.49 14.60 -9.26
C GLU A 15 0.44 15.80 -9.48
N SER A 16 -0.06 16.88 -10.07
CA SER A 16 0.77 18.05 -10.37
C SER A 16 1.14 18.86 -9.13
N SER A 17 0.31 18.87 -8.09
CA SER A 17 0.60 19.57 -6.83
C SER A 17 1.06 18.63 -5.72
N GLY A 18 0.93 17.32 -5.90
CA GLY A 18 1.20 16.32 -4.87
C GLY A 18 0.25 16.40 -3.66
N VAL A 19 -0.90 17.07 -3.80
CA VAL A 19 -1.82 17.34 -2.68
C VAL A 19 -2.96 16.34 -2.68
N LEU A 20 -3.17 15.69 -1.54
CA LEU A 20 -4.29 14.80 -1.30
C LEU A 20 -5.48 15.60 -0.75
N PHE A 21 -6.56 15.68 -1.53
CA PHE A 21 -7.80 16.34 -1.15
C PHE A 21 -8.78 15.34 -0.56
N HIS A 22 -9.47 15.76 0.51
CA HIS A 22 -10.67 15.07 0.99
C HIS A 22 -11.90 15.63 0.28
N ILE A 23 -12.85 14.76 -0.04
CA ILE A 23 -14.05 15.11 -0.77
C ILE A 23 -15.26 15.03 0.16
N ARG A 24 -15.91 16.18 0.36
CA ARG A 24 -17.17 16.27 1.12
C ARG A 24 -18.36 16.29 0.18
N GLY A 25 -19.48 15.76 0.64
CA GLY A 25 -20.73 15.74 -0.13
C GLY A 25 -21.77 14.87 0.55
N ALA A 26 -22.96 14.78 -0.04
CA ALA A 26 -24.09 14.02 0.48
C ALA A 26 -23.69 12.60 0.93
N ALA A 27 -24.33 12.10 1.99
CA ALA A 27 -24.06 10.77 2.52
C ALA A 27 -24.33 9.70 1.46
N GLY A 28 -23.40 8.77 1.28
CA GLY A 28 -23.52 7.72 0.26
C GLY A 28 -22.17 7.10 -0.14
N ILE A 29 -22.24 6.05 -0.95
CA ILE A 29 -21.05 5.42 -1.54
C ILE A 29 -20.60 6.23 -2.76
N GLY A 30 -19.31 6.53 -2.84
CA GLY A 30 -18.72 7.28 -3.94
C GLY A 30 -18.72 8.79 -3.74
N ILE A 31 -18.11 9.49 -4.69
CA ILE A 31 -18.09 10.94 -4.81
C ILE A 31 -19.39 11.38 -5.49
N PRO A 32 -20.25 12.18 -4.83
CA PRO A 32 -21.49 12.69 -5.43
C PRO A 32 -21.19 13.74 -6.50
N ASP A 33 -22.14 14.05 -7.38
CA ASP A 33 -21.92 15.06 -8.44
C ASP A 33 -21.71 16.48 -7.88
N ASP A 34 -22.33 16.77 -6.73
CA ASP A 34 -22.16 18.03 -6.01
C ASP A 34 -21.30 17.88 -4.75
N PHE A 35 -19.98 17.76 -4.99
CA PHE A 35 -18.98 17.57 -3.95
C PHE A 35 -18.16 18.85 -3.68
N GLU A 36 -17.53 18.93 -2.51
CA GLU A 36 -16.55 19.98 -2.18
C GLU A 36 -15.16 19.37 -2.02
N LEU A 37 -14.14 20.09 -2.51
CA LEU A 37 -12.74 19.76 -2.28
C LEU A 37 -12.26 20.44 -1.00
N VAL A 38 -11.81 19.62 -0.07
CA VAL A 38 -11.23 20.06 1.19
C VAL A 38 -9.73 19.79 1.13
N PRO A 39 -8.89 20.84 0.97
CA PRO A 39 -7.45 20.68 1.08
C PRO A 39 -7.05 20.35 2.53
N PRO A 40 -5.90 19.71 2.73
CA PRO A 40 -5.36 19.48 4.06
C PRO A 40 -4.92 20.81 4.71
N ALA A 41 -5.00 20.87 6.04
CA ALA A 41 -4.87 22.12 6.80
C ALA A 41 -3.49 22.79 6.72
N ASP A 42 -2.47 22.02 6.34
CA ASP A 42 -1.07 22.40 6.18
C ASP A 42 -0.75 23.05 4.81
N HIS A 43 -1.65 22.93 3.84
CA HIS A 43 -1.43 23.41 2.48
C HIS A 43 -1.93 24.85 2.22
N GLY A 44 -1.69 25.79 3.13
CA GLY A 44 -1.93 27.23 2.95
C GLY A 44 -3.36 27.63 2.49
N PRO A 45 -3.64 28.93 2.28
CA PRO A 45 -4.95 29.35 1.79
C PRO A 45 -5.08 29.05 0.28
N TRP A 46 -5.96 28.11 -0.07
CA TRP A 46 -6.37 27.89 -1.44
C TRP A 46 -7.38 28.95 -1.87
N SER A 47 -7.14 29.62 -3.00
CA SER A 47 -8.12 30.57 -3.53
C SER A 47 -9.39 29.83 -3.97
N PRO A 48 -10.60 30.38 -3.71
CA PRO A 48 -11.85 29.78 -4.16
C PRO A 48 -11.87 29.51 -5.68
N ALA A 49 -11.26 30.41 -6.46
CA ALA A 49 -11.12 30.25 -7.91
C ALA A 49 -10.30 29.02 -8.29
N ARG A 50 -9.17 28.76 -7.59
CA ARG A 50 -8.35 27.59 -7.86
C ARG A 50 -9.04 26.29 -7.45
N LEU A 51 -9.72 26.27 -6.30
CA LEU A 51 -10.50 25.10 -5.88
C LEU A 51 -11.63 24.76 -6.86
N ASN A 52 -12.31 25.78 -7.40
CA ASN A 52 -13.35 25.57 -8.42
C ASN A 52 -12.78 25.03 -9.75
N ALA A 53 -11.60 25.50 -10.16
CA ALA A 53 -10.90 24.95 -11.31
C ALA A 53 -10.56 23.46 -11.10
N LEU A 54 -9.93 23.14 -9.96
CA LEU A 54 -9.59 21.76 -9.58
C LEU A 54 -10.83 20.86 -9.47
N LYS A 55 -11.95 21.37 -8.94
CA LYS A 55 -13.23 20.65 -8.87
C LYS A 55 -13.75 20.32 -10.28
N THR A 56 -13.57 21.23 -11.23
CA THR A 56 -13.98 21.02 -12.63
C THR A 56 -13.10 20.00 -13.32
N GLU A 57 -11.78 20.08 -13.12
CA GLU A 57 -10.81 19.09 -13.62
C GLU A 57 -11.12 17.69 -13.05
N LEU A 58 -11.32 17.58 -11.74
CA LEU A 58 -11.65 16.32 -11.07
C LEU A 58 -12.97 15.72 -11.61
N ARG A 59 -14.00 16.56 -11.82
CA ARG A 59 -15.28 16.11 -12.41
C ARG A 59 -15.11 15.47 -13.78
N ALA A 60 -14.21 16.01 -14.60
CA ALA A 60 -13.95 15.46 -15.93
C ALA A 60 -13.26 14.07 -15.85
N GLU A 61 -12.44 13.82 -14.81
CA GLU A 61 -11.72 12.55 -14.64
C GLU A 61 -12.53 11.48 -13.88
N LEU A 62 -13.59 11.86 -13.14
CA LEU A 62 -14.41 10.94 -12.34
C LEU A 62 -14.93 9.72 -13.11
N PRO A 63 -15.47 9.81 -14.34
CA PRO A 63 -15.95 8.63 -15.06
C PRO A 63 -14.86 7.58 -15.30
N ALA A 64 -13.67 8.02 -15.72
CA ALA A 64 -12.53 7.14 -15.96
C ALA A 64 -12.02 6.51 -14.65
N ALA A 65 -11.95 7.30 -13.57
CA ALA A 65 -11.55 6.79 -12.26
C ALA A 65 -12.55 5.80 -11.67
N ARG A 66 -13.87 6.00 -11.89
CA ARG A 66 -14.89 5.03 -11.47
C ARG A 66 -14.73 3.69 -12.20
N ALA A 67 -14.46 3.72 -13.51
CA ALA A 67 -14.20 2.52 -14.29
C ALA A 67 -12.92 1.79 -13.83
N GLU A 68 -11.86 2.54 -13.50
CA GLU A 68 -10.64 2.00 -12.89
C GLU A 68 -10.89 1.37 -11.52
N ASN A 69 -11.59 2.08 -10.62
CA ASN A 69 -11.93 1.59 -9.28
C ASN A 69 -12.81 0.35 -9.33
N GLN A 70 -13.72 0.26 -10.30
CA GLN A 70 -14.52 -0.94 -10.52
C GLN A 70 -13.64 -2.14 -10.90
N ARG A 71 -12.69 -1.97 -11.83
CA ARG A 71 -11.74 -3.04 -12.21
C ARG A 71 -10.90 -3.51 -11.03
N ARG A 72 -10.42 -2.59 -10.19
CA ARG A 72 -9.66 -2.93 -8.97
C ARG A 72 -10.49 -3.75 -7.98
N ARG A 73 -11.76 -3.42 -7.79
CA ARG A 73 -12.68 -4.20 -6.93
C ARG A 73 -12.96 -5.58 -7.49
N GLU A 74 -13.16 -5.67 -8.80
CA GLU A 74 -13.32 -6.95 -9.48
C GLU A 74 -12.07 -7.82 -9.30
N LEU A 75 -10.88 -7.25 -9.53
CA LEU A 75 -9.62 -7.94 -9.27
C LEU A 75 -9.53 -8.39 -7.80
N ALA A 76 -9.84 -7.53 -6.83
CA ALA A 76 -9.80 -7.88 -5.41
C ALA A 76 -10.72 -9.07 -5.08
N THR A 77 -11.93 -9.09 -5.67
CA THR A 77 -12.90 -10.18 -5.51
C THR A 77 -12.38 -11.48 -6.12
N LEU A 78 -11.77 -11.40 -7.30
CA LEU A 78 -11.16 -12.55 -7.98
C LEU A 78 -9.95 -13.08 -7.21
N VAL A 79 -9.11 -12.20 -6.66
CA VAL A 79 -7.98 -12.61 -5.80
C VAL A 79 -8.49 -13.36 -4.58
N GLN A 80 -9.58 -12.90 -3.95
CA GLN A 80 -10.16 -13.59 -2.81
C GLN A 80 -10.71 -14.98 -3.18
N SER A 81 -11.44 -15.09 -4.28
CA SER A 81 -12.16 -16.32 -4.66
C SER A 81 -11.32 -17.32 -5.47
N HIS A 82 -10.37 -16.88 -6.30
CA HIS A 82 -9.55 -17.75 -7.15
C HIS A 82 -8.14 -17.97 -6.59
N ALA A 83 -7.62 -17.02 -5.80
CA ALA A 83 -6.28 -17.11 -5.23
C ALA A 83 -6.28 -17.23 -3.69
N GLY A 84 -7.44 -17.37 -3.05
CA GLY A 84 -7.54 -17.47 -1.59
C GLY A 84 -7.05 -16.20 -0.87
N GLY A 85 -7.14 -15.07 -1.57
CA GLY A 85 -6.62 -13.76 -1.14
C GLY A 85 -5.13 -13.57 -1.40
N SER A 86 -4.38 -14.56 -1.89
CA SER A 86 -2.92 -14.48 -2.05
C SER A 86 -2.53 -13.72 -3.31
N THR A 87 -1.79 -12.62 -3.17
CA THR A 87 -1.34 -11.84 -4.34
C THR A 87 -0.25 -12.54 -5.14
N SER A 88 0.58 -13.39 -4.51
CA SER A 88 1.60 -14.20 -5.19
C SER A 88 0.97 -15.30 -6.04
N ARG A 89 -0.05 -15.98 -5.50
CA ARG A 89 -0.85 -16.94 -6.26
C ARG A 89 -1.61 -16.26 -7.39
N ALA A 90 -2.21 -15.11 -7.15
CA ALA A 90 -2.88 -14.34 -8.19
C ALA A 90 -1.92 -13.94 -9.31
N ALA A 91 -0.73 -13.42 -8.98
CA ALA A 91 0.30 -13.06 -9.96
C ALA A 91 0.69 -14.27 -10.84
N SER A 92 0.86 -15.44 -10.22
CA SER A 92 1.17 -16.69 -10.92
C SER A 92 0.04 -17.12 -11.87
N LEU A 93 -1.22 -17.09 -11.42
CA LEU A 93 -2.38 -17.44 -12.24
C LEU A 93 -2.56 -16.46 -13.42
N ILE A 94 -2.40 -15.17 -13.18
CA ILE A 94 -2.48 -14.13 -14.21
C ILE A 94 -1.36 -14.33 -15.24
N ALA A 95 -0.13 -14.57 -14.81
CA ALA A 95 1.01 -14.78 -15.71
C ALA A 95 0.82 -16.03 -16.59
N GLN A 96 0.29 -17.11 -16.03
CA GLN A 96 0.02 -18.35 -16.77
C GLN A 96 -1.04 -18.17 -17.87
N SER A 97 -2.11 -17.42 -17.59
CA SER A 97 -3.21 -17.22 -18.55
C SER A 97 -2.87 -16.14 -19.60
N SER A 98 -2.24 -15.04 -19.17
CA SER A 98 -1.99 -13.89 -20.05
C SER A 98 -0.71 -13.98 -20.88
N GLY A 99 0.25 -14.82 -20.48
CA GLY A 99 1.60 -14.84 -21.05
C GLY A 99 2.47 -13.64 -20.66
N ASN A 100 1.95 -12.70 -19.87
CA ASN A 100 2.69 -11.53 -19.40
C ASN A 100 3.35 -11.82 -18.04
N PRO A 101 4.61 -11.40 -17.81
CA PRO A 101 5.21 -11.50 -16.50
C PRO A 101 4.50 -10.56 -15.52
N VAL A 102 3.98 -11.11 -14.42
CA VAL A 102 3.34 -10.33 -13.35
C VAL A 102 3.98 -10.72 -12.03
N THR A 103 4.45 -9.71 -11.29
CA THR A 103 5.03 -9.90 -9.95
C THR A 103 3.96 -9.74 -8.87
N THR A 104 4.22 -10.30 -7.69
CA THR A 104 3.35 -10.10 -6.52
C THR A 104 3.16 -8.62 -6.18
N ARG A 105 4.25 -7.83 -6.24
CA ARG A 105 4.22 -6.39 -5.98
C ARG A 105 3.41 -5.62 -7.02
N THR A 106 3.43 -6.07 -8.28
CA THR A 106 2.55 -5.54 -9.33
C THR A 106 1.08 -5.69 -8.93
N VAL A 107 0.65 -6.90 -8.52
CA VAL A 107 -0.73 -7.13 -8.07
C VAL A 107 -1.06 -6.29 -6.84
N GLN A 108 -0.16 -6.19 -5.87
CA GLN A 108 -0.35 -5.31 -4.72
C GLN A 108 -0.52 -3.84 -5.13
N SER A 109 0.29 -3.33 -6.06
CA SER A 109 0.20 -1.95 -6.56
C SER A 109 -1.14 -1.64 -7.25
N TRP A 110 -1.79 -2.66 -7.84
CA TRP A 110 -3.14 -2.57 -8.40
C TRP A 110 -4.24 -2.60 -7.34
N LEU A 111 -4.00 -3.21 -6.18
CA LEU A 111 -5.02 -3.39 -5.14
C LEU A 111 -4.98 -2.31 -4.05
N ILE A 112 -3.84 -1.64 -3.85
CA ILE A 112 -3.77 -0.52 -2.90
C ILE A 112 -4.61 0.67 -3.35
N SER A 113 -4.94 1.55 -2.39
CA SER A 113 -5.72 2.77 -2.65
C SER A 113 -5.16 3.54 -3.86
N PRO A 114 -5.99 3.93 -4.84
CA PRO A 114 -5.58 4.74 -5.98
C PRO A 114 -4.89 6.03 -5.58
N ALA A 115 -5.32 6.64 -4.46
CA ALA A 115 -4.76 7.89 -3.97
C ALA A 115 -3.31 7.78 -3.47
N ARG A 116 -2.74 6.57 -3.39
CA ARG A 116 -1.36 6.34 -3.00
C ARG A 116 -0.37 6.56 -4.17
N PRO A 117 0.80 7.16 -3.94
CA PRO A 117 1.82 7.36 -4.97
C PRO A 117 2.27 6.06 -5.65
N SER A 118 2.47 5.00 -4.87
CA SER A 118 2.84 3.65 -5.35
C SER A 118 1.73 2.92 -6.12
N SER A 119 0.50 3.45 -6.13
CA SER A 119 -0.62 2.81 -6.83
C SER A 119 -0.45 2.86 -8.35
N ARG A 120 -0.82 1.77 -9.02
CA ARG A 120 -0.75 1.57 -10.48
C ARG A 120 -2.10 1.14 -11.02
N ASN A 121 -2.42 1.56 -12.24
CA ASN A 121 -3.70 1.20 -12.87
C ASN A 121 -3.80 -0.31 -13.07
N CYS A 122 -4.94 -0.87 -12.72
CA CYS A 122 -5.28 -2.27 -12.89
C CYS A 122 -5.71 -2.53 -14.33
N PRO A 123 -4.90 -3.24 -15.14
CA PRO A 123 -5.24 -3.44 -16.55
C PRO A 123 -6.41 -4.42 -16.71
N ALA A 124 -7.29 -4.14 -17.67
CA ALA A 124 -8.48 -4.97 -17.92
C ALA A 124 -8.12 -6.44 -18.27
N TRP A 125 -6.98 -6.66 -18.92
CA TRP A 125 -6.51 -8.01 -19.24
C TRP A 125 -6.15 -8.82 -17.99
N ALA A 126 -5.68 -8.20 -16.90
CA ALA A 126 -5.34 -8.93 -15.67
C ALA A 126 -6.59 -9.46 -14.97
N VAL A 127 -7.66 -8.66 -14.96
CA VAL A 127 -8.99 -9.08 -14.48
C VAL A 127 -9.50 -10.26 -15.31
N THR A 128 -9.45 -10.12 -16.63
CA THR A 128 -9.88 -11.17 -17.57
C THR A 128 -9.07 -12.46 -17.40
N ALA A 129 -7.75 -12.35 -17.25
CA ALA A 129 -6.86 -13.49 -17.06
C ALA A 129 -7.13 -14.24 -15.76
N LEU A 130 -7.39 -13.53 -14.66
CA LEU A 130 -7.69 -14.19 -13.38
C LEU A 130 -9.09 -14.84 -13.38
N ALA A 131 -10.06 -14.21 -14.06
CA ALA A 131 -11.43 -14.72 -14.18
C ALA A 131 -11.54 -16.04 -14.97
N GLN A 132 -10.56 -16.36 -15.81
CA GLN A 132 -10.51 -17.63 -16.56
C GLN A 132 -10.20 -18.85 -15.70
N HIS A 133 -9.66 -18.65 -14.50
CA HIS A 133 -9.32 -19.75 -13.60
C HIS A 133 -10.54 -20.22 -12.81
N GLN A 134 -10.58 -21.48 -12.40
CA GLN A 134 -11.66 -21.95 -11.54
C GLN A 134 -11.55 -21.34 -10.14
N PRO A 135 -12.67 -20.94 -9.51
CA PRO A 135 -12.67 -20.54 -8.11
C PRO A 135 -12.04 -21.63 -7.25
N GLN A 136 -11.19 -21.22 -6.32
CA GLN A 136 -10.59 -22.13 -5.38
C GLN A 136 -11.44 -22.12 -4.11
N PRO A 137 -11.61 -23.25 -3.42
CA PRO A 137 -12.19 -23.23 -2.10
C PRO A 137 -11.38 -22.22 -1.26
N PRO A 138 -12.05 -21.38 -0.46
CA PRO A 138 -11.35 -20.40 0.36
C PRO A 138 -10.29 -21.15 1.17
N THR A 139 -9.04 -20.69 1.10
CA THR A 139 -8.02 -21.09 2.07
C THR A 139 -8.61 -20.87 3.46
N LEU A 140 -8.40 -21.83 4.37
CA LEU A 140 -8.93 -21.79 5.74
C LEU A 140 -8.86 -20.36 6.30
N PRO A 141 -9.91 -19.88 7.00
CA PRO A 141 -9.90 -18.55 7.62
C PRO A 141 -8.59 -18.32 8.36
N SER A 142 -8.00 -17.12 8.29
CA SER A 142 -6.71 -16.85 8.96
C SER A 142 -6.74 -17.20 10.47
N ALA A 143 -7.93 -17.14 11.09
CA ALA A 143 -8.18 -17.55 12.47
C ALA A 143 -7.99 -19.05 12.76
N GLN A 144 -7.96 -19.89 11.72
CA GLN A 144 -7.71 -21.34 11.79
C GLN A 144 -6.34 -21.71 11.23
N MET A 145 -5.58 -20.75 10.71
CA MET A 145 -4.20 -20.98 10.34
C MET A 145 -3.35 -21.02 11.61
N PRO A 146 -2.44 -22.01 11.76
CA PRO A 146 -1.51 -22.03 12.87
C PRO A 146 -0.72 -20.71 12.94
N GLU A 147 -0.29 -20.29 14.14
CA GLU A 147 0.46 -19.04 14.33
C GLU A 147 1.78 -19.01 13.51
N TRP A 148 2.36 -20.17 13.21
CA TRP A 148 3.51 -20.28 12.29
C TRP A 148 3.18 -19.92 10.82
N ALA A 149 1.91 -19.97 10.42
CA ALA A 149 1.42 -19.52 9.11
C ALA A 149 1.09 -18.01 9.11
N GLN A 150 1.15 -17.33 10.25
CA GLN A 150 1.10 -15.87 10.40
C GLN A 150 2.50 -15.24 10.26
N SER A 151 3.33 -15.78 9.36
CA SER A 151 4.65 -15.23 9.05
C SER A 151 4.52 -13.78 8.60
N GLN A 152 5.28 -12.91 9.24
CA GLN A 152 5.39 -11.50 8.90
C GLN A 152 5.96 -11.35 7.49
N THR A 153 6.93 -12.20 7.12
CA THR A 153 7.48 -12.24 5.75
C THR A 153 6.38 -12.55 4.75
N ARG A 154 5.56 -13.57 5.01
CA ARG A 154 4.45 -13.93 4.13
C ARG A 154 3.44 -12.81 4.02
N TYR A 155 3.12 -12.13 5.12
CA TYR A 155 2.21 -10.99 5.10
C TYR A 155 2.74 -9.83 4.24
N VAL A 156 4.01 -9.45 4.43
CA VAL A 156 4.67 -8.41 3.62
C VAL A 156 4.69 -8.83 2.14
N LEU A 157 5.20 -10.02 1.84
CA LEU A 157 5.35 -10.49 0.47
C LEU A 157 4.01 -10.70 -0.25
N ASP A 158 2.96 -11.16 0.43
CA ASP A 158 1.75 -11.67 -0.20
C ASP A 158 0.52 -10.77 -0.01
N LYS A 159 0.55 -9.79 0.90
CA LYS A 159 -0.64 -9.00 1.24
C LYS A 159 -0.40 -7.49 1.21
N ALA A 160 0.64 -7.01 1.88
CA ALA A 160 0.68 -5.60 2.28
C ALA A 160 2.02 -4.89 2.04
N GLY A 161 3.02 -5.54 1.42
CA GLY A 161 4.36 -4.97 1.28
C GLY A 161 4.40 -3.60 0.62
N VAL A 162 3.70 -3.42 -0.50
CA VAL A 162 3.59 -2.11 -1.17
C VAL A 162 2.89 -1.08 -0.28
N GLU A 163 1.80 -1.46 0.40
CA GLU A 163 1.04 -0.55 1.26
C GLU A 163 1.84 -0.08 2.47
N LEU A 164 2.58 -1.00 3.10
CA LEU A 164 3.45 -0.74 4.25
C LEU A 164 4.65 0.13 3.86
N ALA A 165 5.27 -0.14 2.71
CA ALA A 165 6.39 0.66 2.22
C ALA A 165 5.96 2.09 1.90
N ASP A 166 4.83 2.24 1.21
CA ASP A 166 4.24 3.54 0.88
C ASP A 166 3.86 4.35 2.14
N ALA A 167 3.30 3.68 3.16
CA ALA A 167 3.02 4.31 4.45
C ALA A 167 4.30 4.76 5.16
N SER A 168 5.34 3.93 5.17
CA SER A 168 6.65 4.28 5.75
C SER A 168 7.27 5.49 5.06
N ILE A 169 7.19 5.59 3.74
CA ILE A 169 7.66 6.76 2.98
C ILE A 169 6.87 8.01 3.37
N ALA A 170 5.54 7.89 3.50
CA ALA A 170 4.68 9.01 3.88
C ALA A 170 5.00 9.53 5.29
N ASP A 171 5.23 8.63 6.25
CA ASP A 171 5.61 9.00 7.61
C ASP A 171 6.99 9.67 7.66
N ASP A 172 7.94 9.18 6.85
CA ASP A 172 9.25 9.81 6.70
C ASP A 172 9.17 11.23 6.14
N ARG A 173 8.28 11.47 5.17
CA ARG A 173 8.05 12.83 4.65
C ARG A 173 7.44 13.76 5.69
N LYS A 174 6.48 13.28 6.49
CA LYS A 174 5.90 14.06 7.60
C LYS A 174 6.96 14.43 8.64
N LEU A 175 7.84 13.48 8.97
CA LEU A 175 8.97 13.69 9.86
C LEU A 175 9.92 14.76 9.32
N GLU A 176 10.28 14.69 8.05
CA GLU A 176 11.11 15.69 7.37
C GLU A 176 10.47 17.08 7.42
N GLN A 177 9.18 17.19 7.06
CA GLN A 177 8.44 18.44 7.08
C GLN A 177 8.37 19.05 8.49
N LYS A 178 8.04 18.23 9.51
CA LYS A 178 8.01 18.63 10.92
C LYS A 178 9.33 19.26 11.33
N TRP A 179 10.47 18.59 11.08
CA TRP A 179 11.76 19.10 11.54
C TRP A 179 12.24 20.30 10.75
N ARG A 180 12.07 20.30 9.42
CA ARG A 180 12.45 21.45 8.58
C ARG A 180 11.64 22.71 8.90
N ALA A 181 10.42 22.58 9.41
CA ALA A 181 9.61 23.71 9.85
C ALA A 181 10.08 24.33 11.18
N LEU A 182 10.77 23.57 12.02
CA LEU A 182 11.11 23.96 13.40
C LEU A 182 12.54 24.48 13.58
N MET A 183 13.45 24.18 12.66
CA MET A 183 14.87 24.47 12.86
C MET A 183 15.65 24.69 11.56
N PRO A 184 16.85 25.32 11.62
CA PRO A 184 17.69 25.54 10.46
C PRO A 184 18.10 24.22 9.77
N PRO A 185 18.40 24.23 8.46
CA PRO A 185 18.59 23.00 7.67
C PRO A 185 19.56 21.98 8.27
N ALA A 186 20.75 22.41 8.71
CA ALA A 186 21.74 21.49 9.29
C ALA A 186 21.25 20.80 10.58
N ALA A 187 20.51 21.53 11.43
CA ALA A 187 19.91 20.97 12.64
C ALA A 187 18.74 20.03 12.30
N ALA A 188 17.91 20.41 11.32
CA ALA A 188 16.79 19.60 10.85
C ALA A 188 17.26 18.24 10.35
N GLU A 189 18.29 18.20 9.49
CA GLU A 189 18.84 16.96 8.95
C GLU A 189 19.41 16.05 10.06
N ALA A 190 20.11 16.63 11.04
CA ALA A 190 20.61 15.87 12.19
C ALA A 190 19.46 15.26 13.03
N MET A 191 18.38 16.03 13.25
CA MET A 191 17.22 15.57 14.00
C MET A 191 16.40 14.51 13.25
N ILE A 192 16.24 14.66 11.93
CA ILE A 192 15.59 13.65 11.08
C ILE A 192 16.36 12.34 11.16
N ALA A 193 17.69 12.38 10.98
CA ALA A 193 18.53 11.20 11.05
C ALA A 193 18.47 10.52 12.44
N LEU A 194 18.47 11.32 13.51
CA LEU A 194 18.37 10.81 14.88
C LEU A 194 17.00 10.15 15.15
N GLU A 195 15.89 10.82 14.84
CA GLU A 195 14.54 10.30 15.09
C GLU A 195 14.26 9.05 14.24
N ARG A 196 14.74 9.00 12.98
CA ARG A 196 14.68 7.79 12.15
C ARG A 196 15.40 6.63 12.81
N LYS A 197 16.68 6.81 13.16
CA LYS A 197 17.50 5.77 13.79
C LYS A 197 16.87 5.29 15.11
N GLN A 198 16.35 6.21 15.92
CA GLN A 198 15.72 5.86 17.19
C GLN A 198 14.41 5.10 16.98
N THR A 199 13.57 5.55 16.05
CA THR A 199 12.29 4.90 15.73
C THR A 199 12.52 3.49 15.18
N GLU A 200 13.44 3.34 14.23
CA GLU A 200 13.83 2.04 13.68
C GLU A 200 14.36 1.11 14.78
N PHE A 201 15.23 1.61 15.66
CA PHE A 201 15.77 0.84 16.78
C PHE A 201 14.67 0.36 17.73
N ILE A 202 13.79 1.27 18.17
CA ILE A 202 12.68 0.96 19.09
C ILE A 202 11.73 -0.05 18.44
N MET A 203 11.35 0.16 17.18
CA MET A 203 10.43 -0.73 16.48
C MET A 203 11.02 -2.11 16.26
N TYR A 204 12.29 -2.20 15.87
CA TYR A 204 12.98 -3.47 15.72
C TYR A 204 13.03 -4.25 17.04
N HIS A 205 13.43 -3.61 18.14
CA HIS A 205 13.50 -4.26 19.45
C HIS A 205 12.11 -4.66 19.97
N HIS A 206 11.10 -3.82 19.76
CA HIS A 206 9.72 -4.14 20.10
C HIS A 206 9.24 -5.40 19.36
N LYS A 207 9.53 -5.53 18.06
CA LYS A 207 9.20 -6.74 17.27
C LYS A 207 9.94 -7.97 17.80
N LEU A 208 11.23 -7.87 18.11
CA LEU A 208 12.00 -8.99 18.68
C LEU A 208 11.44 -9.45 20.03
N LEU A 209 11.11 -8.50 20.92
CA LEU A 209 10.48 -8.82 22.21
C LEU A 209 9.11 -9.48 22.04
N ALA A 210 8.33 -9.03 21.06
CA ALA A 210 7.05 -9.66 20.73
C ALA A 210 7.24 -11.10 20.22
N ALA A 211 8.23 -11.33 19.35
CA ALA A 211 8.58 -12.68 18.87
C ALA A 211 9.04 -13.60 20.01
N ASP A 212 9.87 -13.10 20.93
CA ASP A 212 10.32 -13.86 22.10
C ASP A 212 9.15 -14.19 23.03
N ARG A 213 8.26 -13.22 23.27
CA ARG A 213 7.05 -13.45 24.07
C ARG A 213 6.13 -14.48 23.43
N ALA A 214 5.99 -14.48 22.11
CA ALA A 214 5.20 -15.48 21.38
C ALA A 214 5.87 -16.87 21.49
N ALA A 215 7.18 -16.96 21.24
CA ALA A 215 7.94 -18.20 21.37
C ALA A 215 7.84 -18.80 22.79
N LEU A 216 7.93 -17.96 23.84
CA LEU A 216 7.77 -18.40 25.23
C LEU A 216 6.38 -18.97 25.53
N ARG A 217 5.33 -18.46 24.88
CA ARG A 217 3.95 -18.94 25.07
C ARG A 217 3.69 -20.27 24.38
N GLU A 218 4.33 -20.49 23.24
CA GLU A 218 4.14 -21.67 22.39
C GLU A 218 5.06 -22.83 22.79
N ALA A 219 6.22 -22.55 23.37
CA ALA A 219 7.23 -23.54 23.67
C ALA A 219 6.83 -24.48 24.82
N THR A 220 7.12 -25.77 24.64
CA THR A 220 6.93 -26.81 25.67
C THR A 220 8.21 -27.18 26.41
N SER A 221 9.38 -26.74 25.93
CA SER A 221 10.68 -26.90 26.57
C SER A 221 11.58 -25.70 26.28
N PHE A 222 12.75 -25.65 26.92
CA PHE A 222 13.74 -24.61 26.65
C PHE A 222 14.32 -24.72 25.22
N GLU A 223 14.59 -25.93 24.75
CA GLU A 223 15.08 -26.19 23.38
C GLU A 223 14.03 -25.78 22.34
N ASP A 224 12.75 -26.06 22.60
CA ASP A 224 11.66 -25.60 21.74
C ASP A 224 11.55 -24.07 21.72
N TYR A 225 11.72 -23.41 22.87
CA TYR A 225 11.77 -21.95 22.93
C TYR A 225 12.91 -21.40 22.09
N GLN A 226 14.12 -21.94 22.21
CA GLN A 226 15.28 -21.48 21.42
C GLN A 226 14.99 -21.59 19.91
N ARG A 227 14.44 -22.74 19.48
CA ARG A 227 14.07 -22.97 18.07
C ARG A 227 13.00 -21.97 17.59
N LEU A 228 11.91 -21.81 18.34
CA LEU A 228 10.80 -20.92 17.98
C LEU A 228 11.22 -19.44 17.98
N ALA A 229 12.01 -19.02 18.97
CA ALA A 229 12.53 -17.66 19.05
C ALA A 229 13.41 -17.34 17.84
N SER A 230 14.35 -18.21 17.49
CA SER A 230 15.17 -18.04 16.28
C SER A 230 14.33 -17.92 15.02
N LEU A 231 13.40 -18.86 14.79
CA LEU A 231 12.53 -18.84 13.60
C LEU A 231 11.72 -17.53 13.48
N LYS A 232 11.12 -17.06 14.57
CA LYS A 232 10.32 -15.83 14.57
C LYS A 232 11.17 -14.57 14.39
N ARG A 233 12.38 -14.53 14.96
CA ARG A 233 13.33 -13.41 14.76
C ARG A 233 13.87 -13.35 13.33
N ASP A 234 14.16 -14.51 12.73
CA ASP A 234 14.59 -14.60 11.34
C ASP A 234 13.47 -14.16 10.39
N ASP A 235 12.22 -14.51 10.70
CA ASP A 235 11.04 -14.05 9.95
C ASP A 235 10.87 -12.53 10.02
N ILE A 236 11.06 -11.90 11.20
CA ILE A 236 11.06 -10.43 11.33
C ILE A 236 12.16 -9.80 10.48
N THR A 237 13.38 -10.34 10.57
CA THR A 237 14.55 -9.81 9.86
C THR A 237 14.36 -9.90 8.34
N THR A 238 13.80 -11.01 7.87
CA THR A 238 13.48 -11.23 6.46
C THR A 238 12.37 -10.28 5.99
N ALA A 239 11.29 -10.14 6.77
CA ALA A 239 10.21 -9.21 6.45
C ALA A 239 10.70 -7.75 6.35
N ASP A 240 11.55 -7.32 7.28
CA ASP A 240 12.12 -5.97 7.29
C ASP A 240 13.09 -5.75 6.11
N PHE A 241 13.86 -6.77 5.71
CA PHE A 241 14.66 -6.73 4.49
C PHE A 241 13.78 -6.53 3.24
N MET A 242 12.76 -7.38 3.06
CA MET A 242 11.85 -7.30 1.92
C MET A 242 11.12 -5.95 1.86
N LEU A 243 10.69 -5.41 3.00
CA LEU A 243 10.03 -4.12 3.07
C LEU A 243 10.96 -2.98 2.60
N ARG A 244 12.25 -3.03 2.96
CA ARG A 244 13.26 -2.06 2.50
C ARG A 244 13.48 -2.13 0.99
N GLU A 245 13.51 -3.32 0.40
CA GLU A 245 13.62 -3.47 -1.06
C GLU A 245 12.41 -2.88 -1.79
N ILE A 246 11.19 -3.17 -1.30
CA ILE A 246 9.96 -2.60 -1.87
C ILE A 246 9.97 -1.07 -1.78
N ARG A 247 10.33 -0.54 -0.61
CA ARG A 247 10.47 0.90 -0.38
C ARG A 247 11.45 1.52 -1.35
N GLN A 248 12.64 0.94 -1.50
CA GLN A 248 13.66 1.41 -2.42
C GLN A 248 13.15 1.43 -3.86
N ALA A 249 12.43 0.38 -4.29
CA ALA A 249 11.85 0.33 -5.63
C ALA A 249 10.81 1.45 -5.86
N ILE A 250 9.97 1.75 -4.87
CA ILE A 250 9.01 2.86 -4.92
C ILE A 250 9.73 4.22 -4.99
N GLU A 251 10.72 4.46 -4.13
CA GLU A 251 11.47 5.72 -4.08
C GLU A 251 12.27 5.98 -5.36
N GLN A 252 12.85 4.93 -5.96
CA GLN A 252 13.60 5.01 -7.21
C GLN A 252 12.70 5.02 -8.46
N GLY A 253 11.41 4.70 -8.32
CA GLY A 253 10.48 4.60 -9.45
C GLY A 253 10.91 3.55 -10.47
N VAL A 254 11.41 2.40 -10.00
CA VAL A 254 11.88 1.29 -10.85
C VAL A 254 10.85 0.16 -10.91
N GLU A 255 11.04 -0.81 -11.81
CA GLU A 255 10.19 -2.00 -11.96
C GLU A 255 8.72 -1.62 -12.23
N GLU A 256 7.75 -2.18 -11.50
CA GLU A 256 6.34 -1.81 -11.60
C GLU A 256 6.06 -0.34 -11.21
N PHE A 257 7.00 0.34 -10.56
CA PHE A 257 6.88 1.73 -10.14
C PHE A 257 7.46 2.73 -11.14
N GLN A 258 7.86 2.30 -12.34
CA GLN A 258 8.17 3.24 -13.42
C GLN A 258 6.94 4.08 -13.78
N ALA A 259 7.15 5.39 -13.97
CA ALA A 259 6.13 6.26 -14.52
C ALA A 259 5.78 5.74 -15.92
N THR A 260 4.58 5.17 -16.06
CA THR A 260 4.12 4.61 -17.34
C THR A 260 3.80 5.78 -18.26
N ASP A 261 4.77 6.16 -19.09
CA ASP A 261 4.52 7.02 -20.22
C ASP A 261 3.69 6.23 -21.24
N LYS A 262 2.44 6.69 -21.43
CA LYS A 262 1.50 6.37 -22.51
C LYS A 262 0.93 4.94 -22.54
N ALA A 263 -0.37 4.87 -22.30
CA ALA A 263 -1.21 3.80 -22.82
C ALA A 263 -0.98 3.68 -24.34
N GLN A 264 -0.56 2.50 -24.80
CA GLN A 264 -0.79 2.04 -26.16
C GLN A 264 -2.22 1.50 -26.26
#